data_AF-A0A399IV40-F1
#
_entry.id   AF-A0A399IV40-F1
#
_cell.length_a   1.000
_cell.length_b   1.000
_cell.length_c   1.000
_cell.angle_alpha   90.00
_cell.angle_beta   90.00
_cell.angle_gamma   90.00
#
_symmetry.space_group_name_H-M   'P 1'
#
loop_
_entity.id
_entity.type
_entity.pdbx_description
1 polymer ?
#
loop_
_entity_poly.entity_id
_entity_poly.type
_entity_poly.pdbx_seq_one_letter_code
_entity_poly.pdbx_strand_id
1 'polypeptide(L)'
;MRKNNWLMYSIYSIVLLCYIIFSSKILIYEKEQFQRTFNNVPLIIWSIVIFIVLGLLLGLEKFLSEKKKDGRWKVNLSRLVLLGIPSLYFSLGIMILSIPITFVRYPILYLLKYEDILSIFQVILGYIIITSFIKEKE
;
A
#
# COMPACT_ATOMS: atom_id res chain seq x y z
N MET A 1 -29.31 16.26 12.83
CA MET A 1 -28.17 16.18 13.79
C MET A 1 -26.86 16.14 13.00
N ARG A 2 -26.11 17.23 13.02
CA ARG A 2 -24.80 17.37 12.36
C ARG A 2 -23.81 16.47 13.08
N LYS A 3 -23.68 15.22 12.64
CA LYS A 3 -22.77 14.22 13.24
C LYS A 3 -21.37 14.84 13.25
N ASN A 4 -20.75 14.96 14.43
CA ASN A 4 -19.46 15.64 14.60
C ASN A 4 -18.36 14.83 13.88
N ASN A 5 -18.21 15.04 12.57
CA ASN A 5 -17.19 14.39 11.75
C ASN A 5 -15.77 14.71 12.23
N TRP A 6 -15.60 15.80 13.00
CA TRP A 6 -14.34 16.22 13.58
C TRP A 6 -13.69 15.15 14.46
N LEU A 7 -14.45 14.52 15.38
CA LEU A 7 -13.93 13.45 16.23
C LEU A 7 -13.45 12.23 15.42
N MET A 8 -14.17 11.89 14.35
CA MET A 8 -13.80 10.77 13.47
C MET A 8 -12.48 11.07 12.75
N TYR A 9 -12.31 12.28 12.20
CA TYR A 9 -11.06 12.70 11.57
C TYR A 9 -9.90 12.78 12.56
N SER A 10 -10.15 13.24 13.80
CA SER A 10 -9.12 13.25 14.85
C SER A 10 -8.66 11.83 15.21
N ILE A 11 -9.58 10.88 15.40
CA ILE A 11 -9.24 9.48 15.67
C ILE A 11 -8.45 8.89 14.49
N TYR A 12 -8.90 9.13 13.28
CA TYR A 12 -8.23 8.65 12.07
C TYR A 12 -6.80 9.21 11.93
N SER A 13 -6.61 10.49 12.23
CA SER A 13 -5.29 11.12 12.26
C SER A 13 -4.38 10.51 13.33
N ILE A 14 -4.90 10.25 14.54
CA ILE A 14 -4.14 9.57 15.61
C ILE A 14 -3.73 8.17 15.17
N VAL A 15 -4.62 7.39 14.55
CA VAL A 15 -4.30 6.05 14.03
C VAL A 15 -3.19 6.12 12.99
N LEU A 16 -3.24 7.07 12.05
CA LEU A 16 -2.17 7.28 11.06
C LEU A 16 -0.84 7.65 11.72
N LEU A 17 -0.84 8.54 12.73
CA LEU A 17 0.37 8.91 13.46
C LEU A 17 0.96 7.73 14.24
N CYS A 18 0.14 7.01 14.99
CA CYS A 18 0.57 5.79 15.69
C CYS A 18 1.14 4.77 14.71
N TYR A 19 0.51 4.61 13.55
CA TYR A 19 0.98 3.73 12.49
C TYR A 19 2.34 4.16 11.93
N ILE A 20 2.56 5.45 11.66
CA ILE A 20 3.85 5.99 11.19
C ILE A 20 4.96 5.78 12.23
N ILE A 21 4.67 5.99 13.52
CA ILE A 21 5.66 5.76 14.59
C ILE A 21 5.99 4.28 14.72
N PHE A 22 4.98 3.40 14.64
CA PHE A 22 5.19 1.97 14.76
C PHE A 22 5.96 1.40 13.56
N SER A 23 5.56 1.75 12.34
CA SER A 23 6.22 1.32 11.11
C SER A 23 7.65 1.82 11.00
N SER A 24 7.93 3.07 11.41
CA SER A 24 9.31 3.59 11.42
C SER A 24 10.22 2.82 12.36
N LYS A 25 9.74 2.41 13.55
CA LYS A 25 10.50 1.55 14.47
C LYS A 25 10.83 0.19 13.85
N ILE A 26 9.89 -0.44 13.15
CA ILE A 26 10.13 -1.71 12.46
C ILE A 26 11.20 -1.53 11.39
N LEU A 27 11.08 -0.51 10.52
CA LEU A 27 12.06 -0.28 9.45
C LEU A 27 13.45 0.03 9.98
N ILE A 28 13.57 0.79 11.08
CA ILE A 28 14.84 1.06 11.74
C ILE A 28 15.44 -0.23 12.29
N TYR A 29 14.64 -1.04 13.01
CA TYR A 29 15.08 -2.31 13.55
C TYR A 29 15.60 -3.25 12.44
N GLU A 30 14.84 -3.41 11.35
CA GLU A 30 15.24 -4.25 10.23
C GLU A 30 16.48 -3.72 9.49
N LYS A 31 16.65 -2.40 9.42
CA LYS A 31 17.86 -1.78 8.86
C LYS A 31 19.08 -2.06 9.73
N GLU A 32 18.95 -2.04 11.05
CA GLU A 32 20.02 -2.46 11.98
C GLU A 32 20.33 -3.96 11.85
N GLN A 33 19.31 -4.81 11.73
CA GLN A 33 19.52 -6.25 11.50
C GLN A 33 20.23 -6.51 10.17
N PHE A 34 19.89 -5.78 9.12
CA PHE A 34 20.59 -5.86 7.83
C PHE A 34 22.08 -5.51 7.97
N GLN A 35 22.43 -4.46 8.71
CA GLN A 35 23.84 -4.09 8.93
C GLN A 35 24.63 -5.15 9.69
N ARG A 36 23.96 -5.98 10.50
CA ARG A 36 24.60 -7.06 11.29
C ARG A 36 24.68 -8.38 10.54
N THR A 37 23.62 -8.74 9.81
CA THR A 37 23.43 -10.07 9.21
C THR A 37 23.68 -10.08 7.71
N PHE A 38 23.75 -8.90 7.07
CA PHE A 38 23.76 -8.71 5.62
C PHE A 38 22.55 -9.34 4.88
N ASN A 39 21.52 -9.76 5.62
CA ASN A 39 20.29 -10.29 5.06
C ASN A 39 19.26 -9.16 4.89
N ASN A 40 19.01 -8.74 3.66
CA ASN A 40 18.08 -7.65 3.35
C ASN A 40 16.63 -8.12 3.11
N VAL A 41 16.39 -9.43 3.06
CA VAL A 41 15.06 -9.99 2.73
C VAL A 41 13.99 -9.53 3.74
N PRO A 42 14.22 -9.57 5.06
CA PRO A 42 13.26 -9.09 6.04
C PRO A 42 12.90 -7.61 5.86
N LEU A 43 13.91 -6.76 5.63
CA LEU A 43 13.73 -5.32 5.40
C LEU A 43 12.86 -5.06 4.16
N ILE A 44 13.10 -5.78 3.06
CA ILE A 44 12.32 -5.64 1.82
C ILE A 44 10.85 -6.03 2.06
N ILE A 45 10.61 -7.17 2.72
CA ILE A 45 9.26 -7.67 2.99
C ILE A 45 8.50 -6.68 3.89
N TRP A 46 9.12 -6.23 4.98
CA TRP A 46 8.49 -5.29 5.89
C TRP A 46 8.20 -3.94 5.24
N SER A 47 9.11 -3.44 4.41
CA SER A 47 8.88 -2.22 3.62
C SER A 47 7.64 -2.35 2.74
N ILE A 48 7.55 -3.42 1.94
CA ILE A 48 6.39 -3.68 1.06
C ILE A 48 5.08 -3.73 1.88
N VAL A 49 5.06 -4.50 2.96
CA VAL A 49 3.86 -4.67 3.79
C VAL A 49 3.45 -3.34 4.42
N ILE A 50 4.40 -2.57 4.95
CA ILE A 50 4.14 -1.27 5.57
C ILE A 50 3.52 -0.32 4.55
N PHE A 51 4.14 -0.09 3.40
CA PHE A 51 3.60 0.88 2.44
C PHE A 51 2.26 0.45 1.84
N ILE A 52 2.02 -0.86 1.64
CA ILE A 52 0.70 -1.36 1.24
C ILE A 52 -0.34 -1.09 2.34
N VAL A 53 -0.03 -1.39 3.60
CA VAL A 53 -0.95 -1.13 4.72
C VAL A 53 -1.22 0.37 4.88
N LEU A 54 -0.24 1.24 4.65
CA LEU A 54 -0.44 2.68 4.61
C LEU A 54 -1.47 3.06 3.53
N GLY A 55 -1.33 2.50 2.31
CA GLY A 55 -2.31 2.67 1.24
C GLY A 55 -3.72 2.20 1.61
N LEU A 56 -3.82 1.03 2.25
CA LEU A 56 -5.09 0.50 2.76
C LEU A 56 -5.72 1.46 3.79
N LEU A 57 -4.92 1.95 4.74
CA LEU A 57 -5.39 2.92 5.74
C LEU A 57 -5.92 4.18 5.06
N LEU A 58 -5.17 4.75 4.11
CA LEU A 58 -5.58 5.94 3.35
C LEU A 58 -6.90 5.74 2.58
N GLY A 59 -7.14 4.54 2.05
CA GLY A 59 -8.38 4.22 1.34
C GLY A 59 -9.54 3.79 2.25
N LEU A 60 -9.30 3.61 3.55
CA LEU A 60 -10.29 3.09 4.50
C LEU A 60 -11.52 3.99 4.61
N GLU A 61 -11.35 5.31 4.57
CA GLU A 61 -12.47 6.25 4.63
C GLU A 61 -13.48 5.99 3.50
N LYS A 62 -12.99 5.82 2.27
CA LYS A 62 -13.83 5.52 1.11
C LYS A 62 -14.51 4.17 1.27
N PHE A 63 -13.82 3.15 1.75
CA PHE A 63 -14.41 1.84 2.03
C PHE A 63 -15.51 1.91 3.10
N LEU A 64 -15.30 2.68 4.17
CA LEU A 64 -16.32 2.91 5.20
C LEU A 64 -17.52 3.68 4.64
N SER A 65 -17.33 4.56 3.67
CA SER A 65 -18.42 5.24 2.98
C SER A 65 -19.25 4.27 2.12
N GLU A 66 -18.61 3.35 1.39
CA GLU A 66 -19.28 2.29 0.63
C GLU A 66 -20.02 1.32 1.55
N LYS A 67 -19.45 0.99 2.71
CA LYS A 67 -20.09 0.11 3.70
C LYS A 67 -21.45 0.63 4.17
N LYS A 68 -21.63 1.96 4.24
CA LYS A 68 -22.89 2.62 4.65
C LYS A 68 -23.98 2.60 3.58
N LYS A 69 -23.64 2.33 2.31
CA LYS A 69 -24.63 2.25 1.24
C LYS A 69 -25.41 0.94 1.32
N ASP A 70 -26.63 0.94 0.82
CA ASP A 70 -27.39 -0.29 0.56
C ASP A 70 -26.99 -0.88 -0.80
N GLY A 71 -27.03 -2.19 -0.91
CA GLY A 71 -26.65 -2.92 -2.13
C GLY A 71 -25.71 -4.10 -1.87
N ARG A 72 -25.39 -4.83 -2.93
CA ARG A 72 -24.49 -5.99 -2.86
C ARG A 72 -23.05 -5.53 -3.05
N TRP A 73 -22.13 -6.20 -2.35
CA TRP A 73 -20.71 -5.96 -2.53
C TRP A 73 -20.27 -6.45 -3.90
N LYS A 74 -19.59 -5.58 -4.64
CA LYS A 74 -18.97 -5.86 -5.93
C LYS A 74 -17.54 -5.37 -5.91
N VAL A 75 -16.66 -6.10 -6.57
CA VAL A 75 -15.28 -5.67 -6.78
C VAL A 75 -15.19 -5.04 -8.16
N ASN A 76 -14.68 -3.81 -8.22
CA ASN A 76 -14.38 -3.16 -9.48
C ASN A 76 -13.13 -3.80 -10.11
N LEU A 77 -13.34 -4.88 -10.86
CA LEU A 77 -12.26 -5.62 -11.51
C LEU A 77 -11.50 -4.76 -12.50
N SER A 78 -12.16 -3.87 -13.25
CA SER A 78 -11.48 -2.97 -14.18
C SER A 78 -10.44 -2.11 -13.47
N ARG A 79 -10.79 -1.56 -12.30
CA ARG A 79 -9.86 -0.76 -11.49
C ARG A 79 -8.72 -1.61 -10.93
N LEU A 80 -9.02 -2.80 -10.44
CA LEU A 80 -8.05 -3.70 -9.83
C LEU A 80 -7.06 -4.26 -10.86
N VAL A 81 -7.52 -4.57 -12.08
CA VAL A 81 -6.66 -5.06 -13.16
C VAL A 81 -5.84 -3.92 -13.77
N LEU A 82 -6.48 -2.83 -14.20
CA LEU A 82 -5.81 -1.76 -14.94
C LEU A 82 -4.83 -0.95 -14.07
N LEU A 83 -5.14 -0.76 -12.79
CA LEU A 83 -4.28 0.00 -11.88
C LEU A 83 -3.53 -0.91 -10.91
N GLY A 84 -4.20 -1.95 -10.38
CA GLY A 84 -3.61 -2.81 -9.36
C GLY A 84 -2.50 -3.71 -9.90
N ILE A 85 -2.60 -4.24 -11.14
CA ILE A 85 -1.53 -5.07 -11.71
C ILE A 85 -0.25 -4.27 -11.97
N PRO A 86 -0.27 -3.09 -12.63
CA PRO A 86 0.92 -2.26 -12.75
C PRO A 86 1.51 -1.88 -11.39
N SER A 87 0.68 -1.49 -10.42
CA SER A 87 1.14 -1.17 -9.08
C SER A 87 1.74 -2.36 -8.35
N LEU A 88 1.19 -3.58 -8.51
CA LEU A 88 1.77 -4.81 -7.96
C LEU A 88 3.14 -5.10 -8.55
N TYR A 89 3.27 -4.99 -9.87
CA TYR A 89 4.52 -5.20 -10.59
C TYR A 89 5.63 -4.27 -10.05
N PHE A 90 5.36 -2.97 -9.90
CA PHE A 90 6.36 -2.07 -9.33
C PHE A 90 6.55 -2.26 -7.82
N SER A 91 5.50 -2.59 -7.08
CA SER A 91 5.61 -2.83 -5.63
C SER A 91 6.59 -3.96 -5.29
N LEU A 92 6.61 -5.00 -6.13
CA LEU A 92 7.51 -6.15 -6.01
C LEU A 92 8.84 -5.95 -6.75
N GLY A 93 9.16 -4.72 -7.15
CA GLY A 93 10.29 -4.43 -8.05
C GLY A 93 11.61 -5.06 -7.61
N ILE A 94 11.97 -4.95 -6.32
CA ILE A 94 13.22 -5.52 -5.78
C ILE A 94 13.25 -7.05 -5.91
N MET A 95 12.13 -7.74 -5.68
CA MET A 95 12.04 -9.19 -5.83
C MET A 95 12.11 -9.62 -7.30
N ILE A 96 11.48 -8.83 -8.18
CA ILE A 96 11.47 -9.09 -9.63
C ILE A 96 12.86 -8.94 -10.26
N LEU A 97 13.73 -8.09 -9.70
CA LEU A 97 15.11 -7.94 -10.19
C LEU A 97 15.93 -9.24 -10.13
N SER A 98 15.54 -10.19 -9.29
CA SER A 98 16.17 -11.51 -9.19
C SER A 98 15.80 -12.46 -10.33
N ILE A 99 14.78 -12.13 -11.13
CA ILE A 99 14.32 -12.95 -12.26
C ILE A 99 15.22 -12.69 -13.48
N PRO A 100 15.72 -13.72 -14.20
CA PRO A 100 16.67 -13.54 -15.30
C PRO A 100 16.02 -13.12 -16.64
N ILE A 101 15.00 -12.24 -16.61
CA ILE A 101 14.28 -11.79 -17.82
C ILE A 101 14.43 -10.27 -18.00
N THR A 102 15.25 -9.84 -18.96
CA THR A 102 15.64 -8.43 -19.14
C THR A 102 14.45 -7.50 -19.40
N PHE A 103 13.52 -7.92 -20.25
CA PHE A 103 12.31 -7.15 -20.57
C PHE A 103 11.47 -6.82 -19.32
N VAL A 104 11.40 -7.77 -18.38
CA VAL A 104 10.64 -7.63 -17.13
C VAL A 104 11.39 -6.77 -16.11
N ARG A 105 12.72 -6.67 -16.17
CA ARG A 105 13.51 -5.88 -15.21
C ARG A 105 13.69 -4.43 -15.62
N TYR A 106 13.76 -4.16 -16.93
CA TYR A 106 14.18 -2.85 -17.45
C TYR A 106 13.30 -1.68 -16.96
N PRO A 107 11.96 -1.77 -16.94
CA PRO A 107 11.12 -0.70 -16.39
C PRO A 107 11.39 -0.42 -14.90
N ILE A 108 11.62 -1.47 -14.11
CA ILE A 108 11.95 -1.35 -12.68
C ILE A 108 13.31 -0.68 -12.49
N LEU A 109 14.33 -1.11 -13.24
CA LEU A 109 15.68 -0.51 -13.17
C LEU A 109 15.66 0.97 -13.55
N TYR A 110 14.85 1.35 -14.54
CA TYR A 110 14.71 2.74 -14.93
C TYR A 110 14.10 3.59 -13.80
N LEU A 111 13.03 3.09 -13.16
CA LEU A 111 12.36 3.80 -12.08
C LEU A 111 13.18 3.85 -10.80
N LEU A 112 13.98 2.83 -10.49
CA LEU A 112 14.85 2.79 -9.30
C LEU A 112 15.89 3.91 -9.23
N LYS A 113 16.06 4.70 -10.30
CA LYS A 113 16.83 5.95 -10.28
C LYS A 113 16.18 7.03 -9.41
N TYR A 114 14.88 6.93 -9.14
CA TYR A 114 14.13 7.81 -8.27
C TYR A 114 13.98 7.17 -6.90
N GLU A 115 14.41 7.90 -5.86
CA GLU A 115 14.26 7.45 -4.48
C GLU A 115 12.78 7.24 -4.13
N ASP A 116 12.50 6.23 -3.30
CA ASP A 116 11.18 5.89 -2.76
C ASP A 116 10.06 5.61 -3.79
N ILE A 117 10.37 5.53 -5.08
CA ILE A 117 9.36 5.31 -6.12
C ILE A 117 8.56 4.02 -5.92
N LEU A 118 9.22 2.96 -5.45
CA LEU A 118 8.56 1.67 -5.19
C LEU A 118 7.58 1.77 -4.02
N SER A 119 7.93 2.54 -2.99
CA SER A 119 7.08 2.82 -1.84
C SER A 119 5.78 3.54 -2.27
N ILE A 120 5.87 4.44 -3.25
CA ILE A 120 4.69 5.09 -3.84
C ILE A 120 3.78 4.06 -4.51
N PHE A 121 4.33 3.15 -5.31
CA PHE A 121 3.53 2.09 -5.94
C PHE A 121 2.91 1.12 -4.93
N GLN A 122 3.59 0.84 -3.82
CA GLN A 122 3.07 0.03 -2.71
C GLN A 122 1.87 0.72 -2.03
N VAL A 123 1.96 2.02 -1.76
CA VAL A 123 0.84 2.82 -1.23
C VAL A 123 -0.32 2.85 -2.22
N ILE A 124 -0.05 3.09 -3.51
CA ILE A 124 -1.08 3.09 -4.56
C ILE A 124 -1.77 1.72 -4.64
N LEU A 125 -1.01 0.62 -4.58
CA LEU A 125 -1.55 -0.73 -4.60
C LEU A 125 -2.51 -0.96 -3.43
N GLY A 126 -2.09 -0.66 -2.19
CA GLY A 126 -2.96 -0.76 -1.02
C GLY A 126 -4.23 0.06 -1.19
N TYR A 127 -4.10 1.32 -1.62
CA TYR A 127 -5.23 2.20 -1.85
C TYR A 127 -6.20 1.64 -2.91
N ILE A 128 -5.71 1.10 -4.02
CA ILE A 128 -6.54 0.50 -5.06
C ILE A 128 -7.28 -0.72 -4.53
N ILE A 129 -6.60 -1.61 -3.81
CA ILE A 129 -7.22 -2.84 -3.26
C ILE A 129 -8.44 -2.47 -2.43
N ILE A 130 -8.28 -1.62 -1.42
CA ILE A 130 -9.39 -1.30 -0.50
C ILE A 130 -10.49 -0.47 -1.18
N THR A 131 -10.13 0.41 -2.12
CA THR A 131 -11.12 1.26 -2.80
C THR A 131 -11.75 0.62 -4.04
N SER A 132 -11.40 -0.63 -4.35
CA SER A 132 -12.05 -1.42 -5.41
C SER A 132 -13.32 -2.13 -4.93
N PHE A 133 -13.51 -2.25 -3.61
CA PHE A 133 -14.75 -2.74 -3.03
C PHE A 133 -15.82 -1.65 -3.06
N ILE A 134 -16.85 -1.86 -3.86
CA ILE A 134 -17.98 -0.93 -4.05
C ILE A 134 -19.29 -1.64 -3.76
N LYS A 135 -20.34 -0.87 -3.46
CA LYS A 135 -21.71 -1.40 -3.43
C LYS A 135 -22.51 -0.92 -4.64
N GLU A 136 -23.13 -1.87 -5.33
CA GLU A 136 -24.02 -1.63 -6.46
C GLU A 136 -25.46 -1.89 -5.98
N LYS A 137 -26.37 -0.95 -6.26
CA LYS A 137 -27.81 -1.16 -6.05
C LYS A 137 -28.34 -1.96 -7.22
N GLU A 138 -29.13 -2.99 -6.92
CA GLU A 138 -29.90 -3.73 -7.93
C GLU A 138 -30.95 -2.84 -8.60
#